data_AF-U4U2S5-F1
#
_entry.id   AF-U4U2S5-F1
#
_cell.length_a   1.000
_cell.length_b   1.000
_cell.length_c   1.000
_cell.angle_alpha   90.00
_cell.angle_beta   90.00
_cell.angle_gamma   90.00
#
_symmetry.space_group_name_H-M   'P 1'
#
loop_
_entity.id
_entity.type
_entity.pdbx_description
1 polymer ?
#
loop_
_entity_poly.entity_id
_entity_poly.type
_entity_poly.pdbx_seq_one_letter_code
_entity_poly.pdbx_strand_id
1 'polypeptide(L)'
;MTRELPRIQALVGAKVLLFLGDSVTTDHISPAGSIGRTSPAARFLALRGLTPREFNSYGSRRGNDAIMARGTFANIRLVNKFMSKPGPKTIYLPTNEEMDVFDCAQRYINQQTPLIIIAGKDYGSGSSRDWAAKGPFLL
;
A
#
# COMPACT_ATOMS: atom_id res chain seq x y z
N MET A 1 -2.65 -18.15 -17.98
CA MET A 1 -1.83 -17.12 -18.65
C MET A 1 -2.11 -17.22 -20.14
N THR A 2 -2.47 -16.13 -20.81
CA THR A 2 -2.68 -16.11 -22.26
C THR A 2 -1.33 -16.12 -22.98
N ARG A 3 -1.30 -16.75 -24.15
CA ARG A 3 -0.08 -16.86 -24.99
C ARG A 3 0.31 -15.52 -25.62
N GLU A 4 -0.67 -14.63 -25.80
CA GLU A 4 -0.48 -13.27 -26.30
C GLU A 4 -0.22 -12.30 -25.16
N LEU A 5 0.84 -11.51 -25.30
CA LEU A 5 1.15 -10.43 -24.39
C LEU A 5 0.12 -9.29 -24.55
N PRO A 6 -0.39 -8.72 -23.45
CA PRO A 6 -1.27 -7.58 -23.53
C PRO A 6 -0.56 -6.40 -24.21
N ARG A 7 -1.29 -5.64 -25.03
CA ARG A 7 -0.76 -4.41 -25.63
C ARG A 7 -0.45 -3.40 -24.54
N ILE A 8 0.73 -2.78 -24.63
CA ILE A 8 1.12 -1.67 -23.74
C ILE A 8 0.15 -0.51 -23.97
N GLN A 9 -0.48 -0.03 -22.90
CA GLN A 9 -1.38 1.12 -22.93
C GLN A 9 -0.70 2.31 -22.24
N ALA A 10 -0.96 3.51 -22.74
CA ALA A 10 -0.50 4.74 -22.09
C ALA A 10 -1.28 4.98 -20.79
N LEU A 11 -0.59 5.44 -19.74
CA LEU A 11 -1.23 5.89 -18.51
C LEU A 11 -1.69 7.35 -18.71
N VAL A 12 -3.00 7.57 -18.78
CA VAL A 12 -3.60 8.90 -18.98
C VAL A 12 -4.33 9.33 -17.71
N GLY A 13 -4.12 10.58 -17.28
CA GLY A 13 -4.83 11.15 -16.13
C GLY A 13 -4.44 10.56 -14.77
N ALA A 14 -3.29 9.88 -14.68
CA ALA A 14 -2.85 9.22 -13.46
C ALA A 14 -2.71 10.19 -12.27
N LYS A 15 -2.98 9.69 -11.06
CA LYS A 15 -2.84 10.44 -9.82
C LYS A 15 -1.68 9.90 -8.98
N VAL A 16 -1.01 10.81 -8.27
CA VAL A 16 0.08 10.44 -7.37
C VAL A 16 -0.53 9.93 -6.07
N LEU A 17 -0.43 8.62 -5.82
CA LEU A 17 -0.90 8.01 -4.58
C LEU A 17 0.00 8.37 -3.39
N LEU A 18 1.32 8.38 -3.63
CA LEU A 18 2.34 8.65 -2.64
C LEU A 18 3.43 9.53 -3.23
N PHE A 19 3.86 10.53 -2.46
CA PHE A 19 5.02 11.34 -2.78
C PHE A 19 6.09 11.11 -1.70
N LEU A 20 7.09 10.30 -2.01
CA LEU A 20 8.06 9.79 -1.06
C LEU A 20 9.42 10.50 -1.20
N GLY A 21 10.25 10.37 -0.16
CA GLY A 21 11.64 10.82 -0.17
C GLY A 21 12.61 9.77 -0.68
N ASP A 22 13.88 9.94 -0.31
CA ASP A 22 14.96 8.98 -0.56
C ASP A 22 14.87 7.78 0.41
N SER A 23 15.57 6.69 0.07
CA SER A 23 15.82 5.53 0.93
C SER A 23 14.56 4.83 1.45
N VAL A 24 13.49 4.79 0.64
CA VAL A 24 12.28 4.05 0.95
C VAL A 24 12.57 2.55 0.83
N THR A 25 12.84 1.90 1.96
CA THR A 25 13.11 0.46 1.98
C THR A 25 11.89 -0.42 1.67
N THR A 26 12.13 -1.68 1.29
CA THR A 26 11.07 -2.69 1.12
C THR A 26 10.23 -2.95 2.37
N ASP A 27 10.73 -2.62 3.58
CA ASP A 27 9.95 -2.72 4.82
C ASP A 27 8.94 -1.58 4.97
N HIS A 28 9.22 -0.40 4.38
CA HIS A 28 8.21 0.66 4.26
C HIS A 28 7.11 0.28 3.28
N ILE A 29 7.48 -0.35 2.16
CA ILE A 29 6.55 -0.76 1.09
C ILE A 29 5.69 -1.96 1.54
N SER A 30 6.33 -2.99 2.13
CA SER A 30 5.69 -4.23 2.55
C SER A 30 6.18 -4.62 3.95
N PRO A 31 5.62 -4.04 5.03
CA PRO A 31 5.97 -4.39 6.40
C PRO A 31 5.72 -5.87 6.68
N ALA A 32 6.55 -6.48 7.53
CA ALA A 32 6.43 -7.89 7.92
C ALA A 32 5.99 -8.08 9.38
N GLY A 33 6.03 -7.02 10.19
CA GLY A 33 5.73 -7.03 11.61
C GLY A 33 4.23 -7.18 11.94
N SER A 34 3.90 -6.94 13.21
CA SER A 34 2.53 -7.04 13.72
C SER A 34 1.56 -6.11 13.00
N ILE A 35 0.33 -6.60 12.78
CA ILE A 35 -0.73 -5.81 12.16
C ILE A 35 -1.24 -4.76 13.16
N GLY A 36 -1.16 -3.49 12.80
CA GLY A 36 -1.63 -2.38 13.64
C GLY A 36 -3.14 -2.41 13.84
N ARG A 37 -3.62 -2.21 15.06
CA ARG A 37 -5.05 -2.37 15.44
C ARG A 37 -6.02 -1.46 14.68
N THR A 38 -5.55 -0.31 14.21
CA THR A 38 -6.35 0.67 13.47
C THR A 38 -6.16 0.58 11.94
N SER A 39 -5.34 -0.36 11.47
CA SER A 39 -5.00 -0.49 10.04
C SER A 39 -6.14 -1.06 9.19
N PRO A 40 -6.10 -0.88 7.86
CA PRO A 40 -7.05 -1.50 6.94
C PRO A 40 -7.08 -3.03 7.07
N ALA A 41 -5.92 -3.66 7.28
CA ALA A 41 -5.82 -5.10 7.49
C ALA A 41 -6.50 -5.56 8.78
N ALA A 42 -6.35 -4.80 9.88
CA ALA A 42 -7.07 -5.07 11.13
C ALA A 42 -8.58 -4.97 10.95
N ARG A 43 -9.09 -3.93 10.25
CA ARG A 43 -10.53 -3.82 9.94
C ARG A 43 -11.03 -5.03 9.15
N PHE A 44 -10.28 -5.47 8.16
CA PHE A 44 -10.61 -6.65 7.34
C PHE A 44 -10.65 -7.96 8.14
N LEU A 45 -9.72 -8.13 9.07
CA LEU A 45 -9.65 -9.32 9.95
C LEU A 45 -10.75 -9.30 11.00
N ALA A 46 -11.03 -8.13 11.60
CA ALA A 46 -12.11 -7.97 12.58
C ALA A 46 -13.49 -8.27 11.96
N LEU A 47 -13.73 -7.84 10.73
CA LEU A 47 -14.96 -8.19 9.98
C LEU A 47 -15.11 -9.70 9.72
N ARG A 48 -14.03 -10.49 9.87
CA ARG A 48 -14.04 -11.95 9.77
C ARG A 48 -14.05 -12.66 11.13
N GLY A 49 -14.32 -11.91 12.21
CA GLY A 49 -14.44 -12.44 13.56
C GLY A 49 -13.12 -12.67 14.28
N LEU A 50 -11.97 -12.21 13.75
CA LEU A 50 -10.70 -12.32 14.45
C LEU A 50 -10.54 -11.19 15.48
N THR A 51 -10.01 -11.53 16.65
CA THR A 51 -9.61 -10.58 17.67
C THR A 51 -8.19 -10.04 17.43
N PRO A 52 -7.81 -8.89 18.01
CA PRO A 52 -6.46 -8.33 17.84
C PRO A 52 -5.32 -9.27 18.23
N ARG A 53 -5.55 -10.21 19.17
CA ARG A 53 -4.55 -11.23 19.56
C ARG A 53 -4.30 -12.25 18.44
N GLU A 54 -5.29 -12.46 17.58
CA GLU A 54 -5.27 -13.44 16.49
C GLU A 54 -4.80 -12.84 15.16
N PHE A 55 -4.62 -11.52 15.06
CA PHE A 55 -4.21 -10.89 13.80
C PHE A 55 -2.86 -11.40 13.30
N ASN A 56 -1.94 -11.72 14.23
CA ASN A 56 -0.58 -12.16 13.94
C ASN A 56 0.20 -11.05 13.15
N SER A 57 1.25 -11.42 12.43
CA SER A 57 2.09 -10.50 11.65
C SER A 57 1.73 -10.51 10.16
N TYR A 58 2.06 -9.44 9.45
CA TYR A 58 1.96 -9.42 7.98
C TYR A 58 2.79 -10.56 7.35
N GLY A 59 3.95 -10.89 7.94
CA GLY A 59 4.76 -12.03 7.51
C GLY A 59 4.00 -13.37 7.51
N SER A 60 3.18 -13.61 8.53
CA SER A 60 2.36 -14.82 8.63
C SER A 60 1.17 -14.87 7.66
N ARG A 61 0.79 -13.73 7.08
CA ARG A 61 -0.40 -13.58 6.22
C ARG A 61 -0.05 -13.48 4.73
N ARG A 62 1.21 -13.74 4.34
CA ARG A 62 1.72 -13.60 2.96
C ARG A 62 0.97 -14.41 1.90
N GLY A 63 0.28 -15.49 2.30
CA GLY A 63 -0.57 -16.29 1.41
C GLY A 63 -1.96 -15.71 1.14
N ASN A 64 -2.32 -14.57 1.77
CA ASN A 64 -3.62 -13.93 1.62
C ASN A 64 -3.43 -12.53 1.03
N ASP A 65 -3.76 -12.37 -0.25
CA ASP A 65 -3.61 -11.13 -0.98
C ASP A 65 -4.46 -9.98 -0.42
N ALA A 66 -5.67 -10.27 0.05
CA ALA A 66 -6.55 -9.26 0.63
C ALA A 66 -5.95 -8.60 1.89
N ILE A 67 -5.21 -9.37 2.70
CA ILE A 67 -4.49 -8.83 3.87
C ILE A 67 -3.23 -8.07 3.42
N MET A 68 -2.49 -8.62 2.46
CA MET A 68 -1.21 -8.05 2.06
C MET A 68 -1.34 -6.76 1.25
N ALA A 69 -2.35 -6.66 0.39
CA ALA A 69 -2.70 -5.39 -0.27
C ALA A 69 -3.02 -4.30 0.77
N ARG A 70 -3.80 -4.65 1.80
CA ARG A 70 -4.11 -3.75 2.93
C ARG A 70 -2.90 -3.39 3.81
N GLY A 71 -1.87 -4.24 3.80
CA GLY A 71 -0.59 -4.00 4.46
C GLY A 71 0.41 -3.21 3.64
N THR A 72 0.14 -3.00 2.36
CA THR A 72 1.06 -2.28 1.46
C THR A 72 1.10 -0.80 1.84
N PHE A 73 2.31 -0.27 2.04
CA PHE A 73 2.55 1.07 2.60
C PHE A 73 1.93 1.31 3.98
N ALA A 74 1.62 0.24 4.74
CA ALA A 74 1.04 0.33 6.07
C ALA A 74 2.08 0.53 7.20
N ASN A 75 3.33 0.86 6.85
CA ASN A 75 4.39 1.06 7.83
C ASN A 75 4.19 2.40 8.56
N ILE A 76 4.20 2.36 9.90
CA ILE A 76 4.02 3.55 10.74
C ILE A 76 5.15 4.59 10.62
N ARG A 77 6.29 4.20 10.04
CA ARG A 77 7.44 5.08 9.78
C ARG A 77 7.48 5.60 8.35
N LEU A 78 6.49 5.27 7.51
CA LEU A 78 6.43 5.77 6.14
C LEU A 78 6.38 7.31 6.16
N VAL A 79 7.28 7.94 5.40
CA VAL A 79 7.29 9.40 5.25
C VAL A 79 6.73 9.75 3.89
N ASN A 80 5.47 10.19 3.88
CA ASN A 80 4.80 10.72 2.70
C ASN A 80 4.82 12.25 2.76
N LYS A 81 5.38 12.91 1.75
CA LYS A 81 5.54 14.37 1.65
C LYS A 81 4.20 15.12 1.55
N PHE A 82 3.09 14.42 1.27
CA PHE A 82 1.75 14.99 1.42
C PHE A 82 1.33 15.16 2.89
N MET A 83 1.95 14.44 3.82
CA MET A 83 1.57 14.42 5.22
C MET A 83 2.51 15.28 6.07
N SER A 84 1.98 15.87 7.14
CA SER A 84 2.78 16.63 8.11
C SER A 84 3.61 15.73 9.06
N LYS A 85 3.25 14.46 9.18
CA LYS A 85 3.86 13.49 10.11
C LYS A 85 4.05 12.13 9.43
N PRO A 86 5.07 11.35 9.84
CA PRO A 86 5.22 9.97 9.38
C PRO A 86 3.98 9.13 9.74
N GLY A 87 3.63 8.21 8.85
CA GLY A 87 2.51 7.29 9.04
C GLY A 87 2.01 6.69 7.73
N PRO A 88 1.13 5.67 7.82
CA PRO A 88 0.64 4.91 6.67
C PRO A 88 -0.53 5.61 5.96
N LYS A 89 -0.43 6.93 5.76
CA LYS A 89 -1.51 7.78 5.26
C LYS A 89 -1.13 8.54 4.00
N THR A 90 -2.15 8.94 3.26
CA THR A 90 -2.04 9.84 2.11
C THR A 90 -3.28 10.72 1.99
N ILE A 91 -3.26 11.64 1.02
CA ILE A 91 -4.35 12.54 0.71
C ILE A 91 -5.09 12.03 -0.53
N TYR A 92 -6.41 11.91 -0.43
CA TYR A 92 -7.27 11.72 -1.58
C TYR A 92 -7.49 13.08 -2.28
N LEU A 93 -6.69 13.33 -3.32
CA LEU A 93 -6.55 14.63 -3.98
C LEU A 93 -7.87 15.30 -4.41
N PRO A 94 -8.92 14.59 -4.87
CA PRO A 94 -10.17 15.23 -5.26
C PRO A 94 -10.91 15.94 -4.11
N THR A 95 -10.71 15.51 -2.85
CA THR A 95 -11.40 16.10 -1.68
C THR A 95 -10.46 16.61 -0.60
N ASN A 96 -9.14 16.41 -0.76
CA ASN A 96 -8.13 16.69 0.26
C ASN A 96 -8.34 15.94 1.60
N GLU A 97 -9.03 14.80 1.57
CA GLU A 97 -9.25 13.97 2.75
C GLU A 97 -8.02 13.11 3.05
N GLU A 98 -7.53 13.12 4.28
CA GLU A 98 -6.47 12.21 4.76
C GLU A 98 -7.04 10.83 5.09
N MET A 99 -6.46 9.77 4.53
CA MET A 99 -6.88 8.39 4.81
C MET A 99 -5.71 7.40 4.69
N ASP A 100 -5.94 6.14 5.09
CA ASP A 100 -4.95 5.07 4.91
C ASP A 100 -4.66 4.87 3.41
N VAL A 101 -3.41 4.53 3.07
CA VAL A 101 -2.98 4.38 1.66
C VAL A 101 -3.87 3.41 0.89
N PHE A 102 -4.20 2.26 1.50
CA PHE A 102 -5.08 1.27 0.89
C PHE A 102 -6.47 1.85 0.57
N ASP A 103 -7.09 2.59 1.49
CA ASP A 103 -8.43 3.14 1.29
C ASP A 103 -8.44 4.17 0.16
N CYS A 104 -7.41 5.02 0.08
CA CYS A 104 -7.24 5.98 -1.00
C CYS A 104 -7.10 5.28 -2.36
N ALA A 105 -6.27 4.24 -2.42
CA ALA A 105 -6.04 3.48 -3.63
C ALA A 105 -7.31 2.79 -4.14
N GLN A 106 -8.10 2.21 -3.22
CA GLN A 106 -9.42 1.63 -3.56
C GLN A 106 -10.41 2.68 -4.11
N ARG A 107 -10.41 3.92 -3.60
CA ARG A 107 -11.24 4.99 -4.19
C ARG A 107 -10.86 5.27 -5.64
N TYR A 108 -9.57 5.32 -5.95
CA TYR A 108 -9.11 5.52 -7.32
C TYR A 108 -9.34 4.31 -8.23
N ILE A 109 -9.20 3.08 -7.74
CA ILE A 109 -9.59 1.85 -8.47
C ILE A 109 -11.07 1.92 -8.86
N ASN A 110 -11.94 2.28 -7.92
CA ASN A 110 -13.39 2.40 -8.18
C ASN A 110 -13.71 3.49 -9.21
N GLN A 111 -12.83 4.48 -9.36
CA GLN A 111 -12.93 5.54 -10.36
C GLN A 111 -12.12 5.26 -11.63
N GLN A 112 -11.56 4.05 -11.76
CA GLN A 112 -10.72 3.63 -12.89
C GLN A 112 -9.58 4.62 -13.17
N THR A 113 -9.06 5.24 -12.11
CA THR A 113 -8.00 6.25 -12.20
C THR A 113 -6.66 5.58 -11.97
N PRO A 114 -5.73 5.61 -12.95
CA PRO A 114 -4.42 5.02 -12.77
C PRO A 114 -3.65 5.72 -11.64
N LEU A 115 -2.84 4.95 -10.91
CA LEU A 115 -2.02 5.48 -9.83
C LEU A 115 -0.53 5.35 -10.15
N ILE A 116 0.22 6.35 -9.68
CA ILE A 116 1.68 6.35 -9.71
C ILE A 116 2.24 6.72 -8.34
N ILE A 117 3.51 6.39 -8.13
CA ILE A 117 4.28 6.79 -6.97
C ILE A 117 5.46 7.63 -7.46
N ILE A 118 5.68 8.76 -6.80
CA ILE A 118 6.91 9.55 -6.97
C ILE A 118 7.80 9.26 -5.77
N ALA A 119 9.04 8.88 -6.00
CA ALA A 119 10.01 8.57 -4.96
C ALA A 119 11.38 9.18 -5.28
N GLY A 120 12.21 9.32 -4.25
CA GLY A 120 13.59 9.78 -4.36
C GLY A 120 14.57 8.64 -4.68
N LYS A 121 15.82 8.84 -4.27
CA LYS A 121 16.93 7.90 -4.47
C LYS A 121 16.71 6.60 -3.68
N ASP A 122 17.30 5.50 -4.16
CA ASP A 122 17.33 4.19 -3.47
C ASP A 122 15.94 3.65 -3.04
N TYR A 123 14.92 3.93 -3.85
CA TYR A 123 13.57 3.38 -3.69
C TYR A 123 13.59 1.86 -3.84
N GLY A 124 13.02 1.16 -2.86
CA GLY A 124 12.97 -0.31 -2.81
C GLY A 124 14.26 -0.96 -2.28
N SER A 125 15.11 -0.21 -1.59
CA SER A 125 16.33 -0.74 -0.95
C SER A 125 16.04 -1.73 0.20
N GLY A 126 17.03 -2.56 0.55
CA GLY A 126 16.96 -3.50 1.68
C GLY A 126 16.60 -4.95 1.28
N SER A 127 16.13 -5.74 2.25
CA SER A 127 15.84 -7.18 2.08
C SER A 127 14.79 -7.44 0.99
N SER A 128 14.93 -8.53 0.22
CA SER A 128 13.91 -8.90 -0.77
C SER A 128 12.58 -9.27 -0.11
N ARG A 129 11.48 -8.76 -0.67
CA ARG A 129 10.11 -9.02 -0.21
C ARG A 129 9.16 -9.06 -1.39
N ASP A 130 8.55 -10.21 -1.64
CA ASP A 130 7.64 -10.43 -2.77
C ASP A 130 6.52 -9.39 -2.86
N TRP A 131 5.99 -9.02 -1.69
CA TRP A 131 4.87 -8.09 -1.56
C TRP A 131 5.27 -6.62 -1.73
N ALA A 132 6.57 -6.31 -1.80
CA ALA A 132 7.02 -4.96 -2.16
C ALA A 132 6.75 -4.61 -3.64
N ALA A 133 6.47 -5.62 -4.49
CA ALA A 133 6.01 -5.42 -5.87
C ALA A 133 4.54 -5.84 -6.07
N LYS A 134 4.14 -6.99 -5.52
CA LYS A 134 2.75 -7.48 -5.61
C LYS A 134 1.75 -6.54 -4.92
N GLY A 135 2.17 -5.93 -3.81
CA GLY A 135 1.35 -4.98 -3.06
C GLY A 135 0.97 -3.76 -3.90
N PRO A 136 1.94 -2.96 -4.37
CA PRO A 136 1.65 -1.81 -5.23
C PRO A 136 0.86 -2.14 -6.50
N PHE A 137 1.01 -3.35 -7.05
CA PHE A 137 0.22 -3.80 -8.20
C PHE A 137 -1.28 -4.01 -7.88
N LEU A 138 -1.62 -4.35 -6.63
CA LEU A 138 -3.00 -4.55 -6.19
C LEU A 138 -3.65 -3.29 -5.59
N LEU A 139 -2.93 -2.18 -5.57
CA LEU A 139 -3.41 -0.88 -5.11
C LEU A 139 -3.97 -0.03 -6.27
#